data_AF-A0A3M1D5K2-F1
#
_entry.id   AF-A0A3M1D5K2-F1
#
_cell.length_a   1.000
_cell.length_b   1.000
_cell.length_c   1.000
_cell.angle_alpha   90.00
_cell.angle_beta   90.00
_cell.angle_gamma   90.00
#
_symmetry.space_group_name_H-M   'P 1'
#
loop_
_entity.id
_entity.type
_entity.pdbx_description
1 polymer ?
#
loop_
_entity_poly.entity_id
_entity_poly.type
_entity_poly.pdbx_seq_one_letter_code
_entity_poly.pdbx_strand_id
1 'polypeptide(L)'
;YLPDWSGPSPGQRPAAYIVLLHEGKEGPALHVDAGIAMQTMMLGARARGLAGCMLGSIKRAEIARALGLEEKYKVLYVLALGKPAEKVVVEPLPPDGNIRYWRDGQGIHHVPKRSLEQIIVEPEVG
;
A
#
# COMPACT_ATOMS: atom_id res chain seq x y z
N TYR A 1 -9.60 6.01 -5.14
CA TYR A 1 -11.05 5.83 -4.96
C TYR A 1 -11.73 6.94 -4.16
N LEU A 2 -10.99 7.97 -3.72
CA LEU A 2 -11.55 9.17 -3.10
C LEU A 2 -11.31 10.33 -4.05
N PRO A 3 -12.23 10.65 -4.98
CA PRO A 3 -11.99 11.60 -6.06
C PRO A 3 -11.76 13.03 -5.55
N ASP A 4 -12.46 13.41 -4.48
CA ASP A 4 -12.41 14.76 -3.91
C ASP A 4 -11.39 14.90 -2.77
N TRP A 5 -10.59 13.87 -2.51
CA TRP A 5 -9.62 13.89 -1.42
C TRP A 5 -8.25 14.36 -1.88
N SER A 6 -7.84 15.52 -1.37
CA SER A 6 -6.55 16.15 -1.67
C SER A 6 -5.34 15.51 -0.95
N GLY A 7 -5.53 14.37 -0.28
CA GLY A 7 -4.52 13.73 0.55
C GLY A 7 -4.58 14.14 2.03
N PRO A 8 -3.67 13.61 2.86
CA PRO A 8 -3.68 13.86 4.30
C PRO A 8 -3.40 15.33 4.63
N SER A 9 -4.16 15.86 5.59
CA SER A 9 -4.02 17.24 6.07
C SER A 9 -2.64 17.48 6.72
N PRO A 10 -2.18 18.74 6.82
CA PRO A 10 -1.00 19.08 7.63
C PRO A 10 -1.10 18.45 9.04
N GLY A 11 -0.01 17.85 9.51
CA GLY A 11 0.03 17.09 10.77
C GLY A 11 -0.41 15.62 10.67
N GLN A 12 -1.12 15.22 9.60
CA GLN A 12 -1.48 13.82 9.32
C GLN A 12 -0.63 13.20 8.20
N ARG A 13 0.24 14.00 7.57
CA ARG A 13 1.15 13.54 6.52
C ARG A 13 2.14 12.52 7.09
N PRO A 14 2.57 11.51 6.30
CA PRO A 14 3.59 10.58 6.73
C PRO A 14 4.84 11.31 7.23
N ALA A 15 5.36 10.89 8.38
CA ALA A 15 6.56 11.47 8.99
C ALA A 15 7.84 10.93 8.38
N ALA A 16 7.78 9.77 7.73
CA ALA A 16 8.90 9.13 7.06
C ALA A 16 8.47 8.41 5.78
N TYR A 17 9.43 8.24 4.88
CA TYR A 17 9.27 7.46 3.64
C TYR A 17 10.49 6.55 3.46
N ILE A 18 10.24 5.32 3.03
CA ILE A 18 11.29 4.40 2.56
C ILE A 18 11.07 4.19 1.06
N VAL A 19 12.07 4.49 0.24
CA VAL A 19 12.02 4.26 -1.20
C VAL A 19 12.69 2.93 -1.50
N LEU A 20 11.92 1.96 -2.00
CA LEU A 20 12.44 0.65 -2.36
C LEU A 20 13.06 0.73 -3.76
N LEU A 21 14.36 0.46 -3.81
CA LEU A 21 15.16 0.47 -5.03
C LEU A 21 15.49 -0.94 -5.48
N HIS A 22 15.73 -1.10 -6.78
CA HIS A 22 16.34 -2.28 -7.35
C HIS A 22 17.56 -1.87 -8.19
N GLU A 23 18.63 -2.66 -8.07
CA GLU A 23 19.83 -2.58 -8.90
C GLU A 23 20.04 -3.94 -9.59
N GLY A 24 20.32 -3.92 -10.89
CA GLY A 24 20.63 -5.13 -11.67
C GLY A 24 19.55 -5.52 -12.68
N LYS A 25 19.60 -6.80 -13.09
CA LYS A 25 18.67 -7.37 -14.08
C LYS A 25 17.35 -7.70 -13.40
N GLU A 26 16.25 -7.27 -14.02
CA GLU A 26 14.91 -7.64 -13.56
C GLU A 26 14.67 -9.13 -13.79
N GLY A 27 14.48 -9.86 -12.69
CA GLY A 27 14.08 -11.26 -12.71
C GLY A 27 12.57 -11.41 -12.47
N PRO A 28 11.98 -12.57 -12.81
CA PRO A 28 10.54 -12.81 -12.63
C PRO A 28 10.08 -12.68 -11.17
N ALA A 29 10.97 -12.88 -10.20
CA ALA A 29 10.68 -12.78 -8.77
C ALA A 29 10.76 -11.37 -8.20
N LEU A 30 11.23 -10.36 -8.96
CA LEU A 30 11.52 -9.02 -8.41
C LEU A 30 10.34 -8.40 -7.66
N HIS A 31 9.14 -8.47 -8.24
CA HIS A 31 7.94 -7.91 -7.63
C HIS A 31 7.42 -8.75 -6.45
N VAL A 32 7.70 -10.05 -6.45
CA VAL A 32 7.38 -10.94 -5.32
C VAL A 32 8.27 -10.57 -4.12
N ASP A 33 9.58 -10.45 -4.34
CA ASP A 33 10.54 -10.07 -3.29
C ASP A 33 10.23 -8.68 -2.74
N ALA A 34 9.92 -7.72 -3.62
CA ALA A 34 9.51 -6.39 -3.22
C ALA A 34 8.23 -6.42 -2.37
N GLY A 35 7.22 -7.22 -2.74
CA GLY A 35 6.00 -7.41 -1.96
C GLY A 35 6.27 -7.99 -0.57
N ILE A 36 7.10 -9.04 -0.48
CA ILE A 36 7.49 -9.68 0.79
C ILE A 36 8.21 -8.69 1.70
N ALA A 37 9.20 -7.96 1.17
CA ALA A 37 9.95 -6.97 1.94
C ALA A 37 9.03 -5.86 2.48
N MET A 38 8.17 -5.30 1.61
CA MET A 38 7.28 -4.20 1.98
C MET A 38 6.21 -4.63 2.99
N GLN A 39 5.62 -5.81 2.82
CA GLN A 39 4.65 -6.35 3.77
C GLN A 39 5.31 -6.68 5.13
N THR A 40 6.53 -7.21 5.12
CA THR A 40 7.29 -7.48 6.35
C THR A 40 7.58 -6.19 7.11
N MET A 41 8.01 -5.14 6.40
CA MET A 41 8.20 -3.81 6.99
C MET A 41 6.90 -3.23 7.56
N MET A 42 5.77 -3.40 6.86
CA MET A 42 4.45 -2.98 7.33
C MET A 42 4.02 -3.68 8.63
N LEU A 43 4.21 -4.99 8.72
CA LEU A 43 3.93 -5.77 9.94
C LEU A 43 4.83 -5.31 11.10
N GLY A 44 6.12 -5.11 10.84
CA GLY A 44 7.07 -4.59 11.84
C GLY A 44 6.75 -3.17 12.30
N ALA A 45 6.29 -2.30 11.40
CA ALA A 45 5.80 -0.96 11.75
C ALA A 45 4.57 -1.07 12.66
N ARG A 46 3.62 -1.93 12.32
CA ARG A 46 2.40 -2.12 13.12
C ARG A 46 2.68 -2.66 14.52
N ALA A 47 3.60 -3.63 14.63
CA ALA A 47 4.04 -4.17 15.91
C ALA A 47 4.65 -3.10 16.84
N ARG A 48 5.17 -2.00 16.28
CA ARG A 48 5.73 -0.86 17.01
C ARG A 48 4.75 0.30 17.20
N GLY A 49 3.45 0.08 16.93
CA GLY A 49 2.41 1.11 17.07
C GLY A 49 2.40 2.15 15.94
N LEU A 50 3.14 1.92 14.86
CA LEU A 50 3.10 2.76 13.66
C LEU A 50 2.08 2.23 12.65
N ALA A 51 1.83 3.00 11.61
CA ALA A 51 1.11 2.59 10.41
C ALA A 51 1.85 3.06 9.16
N GLY A 52 1.44 2.53 8.01
CA GLY A 52 2.00 2.93 6.74
C GLY A 52 1.10 2.65 5.55
N CYS A 53 1.57 3.07 4.39
CA CYS A 53 0.93 2.85 3.10
C CYS A 53 1.98 2.46 2.06
N MET A 54 1.79 1.33 1.38
CA MET A 54 2.60 0.93 0.24
C MET A 54 2.10 1.63 -1.02
N LEU A 55 2.97 2.45 -1.63
CA LEU A 55 2.65 3.28 -2.79
C LEU A 55 3.30 2.70 -4.05
N GLY A 56 2.48 2.18 -4.97
CA GLY A 56 2.91 1.71 -6.30
C GLY A 56 2.62 2.69 -7.44
N SER A 57 1.58 3.52 -7.28
CA SER A 57 1.28 4.62 -8.21
C SER A 57 2.06 5.86 -7.76
N ILE A 58 3.27 6.00 -8.30
CA ILE A 58 4.26 7.00 -7.90
C ILE A 58 4.98 7.57 -9.11
N LYS A 59 5.48 8.79 -8.99
CA LYS A 59 6.24 9.47 -10.04
C LYS A 59 7.73 9.10 -9.97
N ARG A 60 8.06 7.90 -10.45
CA ARG A 60 9.40 7.28 -10.32
C ARG A 60 10.56 8.19 -10.76
N ALA A 61 10.45 8.82 -11.92
CA ALA A 61 11.48 9.72 -12.44
C ALA A 61 11.66 11.01 -11.62
N GLU A 62 10.57 11.55 -11.06
CA GLU A 62 10.65 12.72 -10.17
C GLU A 62 11.30 12.35 -8.83
N ILE A 63 10.94 11.19 -8.26
CA ILE A 63 11.54 10.67 -7.02
C ILE A 63 13.03 10.42 -7.20
N ALA A 64 13.44 9.73 -8.27
CA ALA A 64 14.85 9.44 -8.54
C ALA A 64 15.68 10.73 -8.65
N ARG A 65 15.17 11.73 -9.37
CA ARG A 65 15.82 13.05 -9.51
C ARG A 65 15.91 13.80 -8.18
N ALA A 66 14.83 13.82 -7.41
CA ALA A 66 14.79 14.52 -6.12
C ALA A 66 15.77 13.91 -5.10
N LEU A 67 16.03 12.61 -5.21
CA LEU A 67 16.98 11.88 -4.35
C LEU A 67 18.40 11.80 -4.93
N GLY A 68 18.64 12.32 -6.14
CA GLY A 68 19.95 12.24 -6.80
C GLY A 68 20.42 10.81 -7.08
N LEU A 69 19.50 9.90 -7.42
CA LEU A 69 19.84 8.50 -7.66
C LEU A 69 20.61 8.33 -8.97
N GLU A 70 21.64 7.48 -8.94
CA GLU A 70 22.32 7.00 -10.15
C GLU A 70 21.37 6.20 -11.05
N GLU A 71 21.61 6.18 -12.37
CA GLU A 71 20.75 5.51 -13.35
C GLU A 71 20.60 4.00 -13.14
N LYS A 72 21.56 3.37 -12.45
CA LYS A 72 21.52 1.94 -12.13
C LYS A 72 20.42 1.57 -11.13
N TYR A 73 19.88 2.53 -10.38
CA TYR A 73 18.82 2.32 -9.41
C TYR A 73 17.43 2.60 -9.98
N LYS A 74 16.55 1.60 -9.89
CA LYS A 74 15.13 1.70 -10.27
C LYS A 74 14.25 1.85 -9.04
N VAL A 75 13.40 2.88 -9.01
CA VAL A 75 12.40 3.07 -7.96
C VAL A 75 11.21 2.12 -8.18
N LEU A 76 11.03 1.14 -7.28
CA LEU A 76 9.94 0.16 -7.37
C LEU A 76 8.67 0.67 -6.68
N TYR A 77 8.78 0.95 -5.38
CA TYR A 77 7.67 1.32 -4.49
C TYR A 77 8.15 2.34 -3.46
N VAL A 78 7.21 3.02 -2.81
CA VAL A 78 7.48 3.86 -1.63
C VAL A 78 6.64 3.36 -0.46
N LEU A 79 7.25 3.22 0.71
CA LEU A 79 6.55 2.96 1.96
C LEU A 79 6.43 4.27 2.74
N ALA A 80 5.23 4.82 2.83
CA ALA A 80 4.93 5.94 3.72
C ALA A 80 4.72 5.42 5.15
N LEU A 81 5.30 6.06 6.16
CA LEU A 81 5.23 5.65 7.57
C LEU A 81 4.90 6.82 8.49
N GLY A 82 4.17 6.54 9.57
CA GLY A 82 3.87 7.52 10.61
C GLY A 82 3.06 6.95 11.76
N LYS A 83 2.74 7.82 12.73
CA LYS A 83 1.74 7.48 13.76
C LYS A 83 0.36 7.46 13.09
N PRO A 84 -0.49 6.44 13.34
CA PRO A 84 -1.84 6.39 12.80
C PRO A 84 -2.65 7.62 13.24
N ALA A 85 -3.29 8.29 12.28
CA ALA A 85 -4.14 9.46 12.52
C ALA A 85 -5.58 9.27 12.02
N GLU A 86 -5.90 8.09 11.50
CA GLU A 86 -7.23 7.71 11.04
C GLU A 86 -7.62 6.33 11.60
N LYS A 87 -8.93 6.11 11.74
CA LYS A 87 -9.48 4.78 12.06
C LYS A 87 -9.78 4.06 10.76
N VAL A 88 -9.30 2.83 10.64
CA VAL A 88 -9.57 1.95 9.49
C VAL A 88 -10.36 0.75 9.97
N VAL A 89 -11.41 0.38 9.24
CA VAL A 89 -12.19 -0.83 9.48
C VAL A 89 -12.27 -1.66 8.21
N VAL A 90 -12.29 -2.98 8.39
CA VAL A 90 -12.51 -3.94 7.31
C VAL A 90 -14.00 -4.23 7.24
N GLU A 91 -14.56 -4.12 6.04
CA GLU A 91 -15.95 -4.44 5.76
C GLU A 91 -16.03 -5.73 4.93
N PRO A 92 -17.08 -6.55 5.12
CA PRO A 92 -17.41 -7.59 4.16
C PRO A 92 -17.59 -6.98 2.77
N LEU A 93 -17.22 -7.72 1.73
CA LEU A 93 -17.47 -7.29 0.37
C LEU A 93 -18.98 -7.20 0.10
N PRO A 94 -19.48 -6.06 -0.42
CA PRO A 94 -20.88 -5.94 -0.80
C PRO A 94 -21.27 -6.89 -1.96
N PRO A 95 -22.57 -7.24 -2.09
CA PRO A 95 -23.06 -8.13 -3.15
C PRO A 95 -22.76 -7.66 -4.58
N ASP A 96 -22.60 -6.36 -4.79
CA ASP A 96 -22.23 -5.78 -6.09
C ASP A 96 -20.74 -5.97 -6.44
N GLY A 97 -19.96 -6.55 -5.53
CA GLY A 97 -18.55 -6.84 -5.72
C GLY A 97 -17.63 -5.62 -5.64
N ASN A 98 -18.13 -4.46 -5.21
CA ASN A 98 -17.37 -3.22 -5.21
C ASN A 98 -16.26 -3.22 -4.15
N ILE A 99 -15.01 -3.14 -4.60
CA ILE A 99 -13.81 -3.13 -3.74
C ILE A 99 -13.33 -1.72 -3.36
N ARG A 100 -14.00 -0.67 -3.85
CA ARG A 100 -13.56 0.71 -3.61
C ARG A 100 -13.69 1.04 -2.13
N TYR A 101 -12.58 1.42 -1.50
CA TYR A 101 -12.60 1.99 -0.16
C TYR A 101 -13.29 3.36 -0.16
N TRP A 102 -13.90 3.71 0.97
CA TRP A 102 -14.62 4.96 1.17
C TRP A 102 -14.40 5.50 2.59
N ARG A 103 -14.84 6.74 2.84
CA ARG A 103 -14.82 7.36 4.17
C ARG A 103 -16.24 7.76 4.57
N ASP A 104 -16.60 7.46 5.81
CA ASP A 104 -17.91 7.80 6.36
C ASP A 104 -17.97 9.25 6.88
N GLY A 105 -19.15 9.65 7.36
CA GLY A 105 -19.36 10.99 7.94
C GLY A 105 -18.56 11.26 9.22
N GLN A 106 -17.99 10.23 9.85
CA GLN A 106 -17.11 10.33 11.02
C GLN A 106 -15.62 10.30 10.66
N GLY A 107 -15.29 10.17 9.37
CA GLY A 107 -13.93 10.06 8.86
C GLY A 107 -13.29 8.68 9.01
N ILE A 108 -14.06 7.64 9.33
CA ILE A 108 -13.58 6.25 9.37
C ILE A 108 -13.34 5.77 7.93
N HIS A 109 -12.20 5.11 7.70
CA HIS A 109 -11.85 4.53 6.41
C HIS A 109 -12.32 3.07 6.33
N HIS A 110 -13.27 2.79 5.44
CA HIS A 110 -13.86 1.47 5.26
C HIS A 110 -13.22 0.77 4.07
N VAL A 111 -12.72 -0.46 4.29
CA VAL A 111 -12.04 -1.26 3.27
C VAL A 111 -12.80 -2.56 3.03
N PRO A 112 -13.56 -2.67 1.92
CA PRO A 112 -14.23 -3.92 1.56
C PRO A 112 -13.22 -5.04 1.28
N LYS A 113 -13.44 -6.23 1.85
CA LYS A 113 -12.60 -7.42 1.67
C LYS A 113 -13.44 -8.64 1.29
N ARG A 114 -12.93 -9.42 0.35
CA ARG A 114 -13.50 -10.73 0.00
C ARG A 114 -13.50 -11.64 1.22
N SER A 115 -14.52 -12.47 1.34
CA SER A 115 -14.55 -13.53 2.34
C SER A 115 -13.56 -14.65 1.98
N LEU A 116 -13.31 -15.56 2.93
CA LEU A 116 -12.39 -16.68 2.70
C LEU A 116 -12.93 -17.61 1.60
N GLU A 117 -14.24 -17.86 1.60
CA GLU A 117 -14.94 -18.72 0.64
C GLU A 117 -14.82 -18.15 -0.78
N GLN A 118 -14.77 -16.82 -0.92
CA GLN A 118 -14.61 -16.16 -2.22
C GLN A 118 -13.19 -16.21 -2.78
N ILE A 119 -12.18 -16.58 -1.98
CA ILE A 119 -10.77 -16.62 -2.40
C ILE A 119 -10.19 -18.03 -2.43
N ILE A 120 -10.89 -19.02 -1.90
CA ILE A 120 -10.55 -20.43 -2.03
C ILE A 120 -11.19 -20.96 -3.30
N VAL A 121 -10.38 -21.54 -4.18
CA VAL A 121 -10.85 -22.24 -5.39
C VAL A 121 -10.78 -23.73 -5.12
N GLU A 122 -11.93 -24.40 -5.15
CA GLU A 122 -11.98 -25.86 -5.10
C GLU A 122 -11.76 -26.43 -6.49
N PRO A 123 -10.93 -27.48 -6.65
CA PRO A 123 -10.78 -28.14 -7.93
C PRO A 123 -12.08 -28.87 -8.30
N GLU A 124 -12.46 -28.83 -9.57
CA GLU A 124 -13.53 -29.71 -10.07
C GLU A 124 -13.04 -31.15 -10.01
N VAL A 125 -13.74 -32.00 -9.23
CA VAL A 125 -13.51 -33.45 -9.23
C VAL A 125 -14.52 -34.04 -10.22
N GLY A 126 -14.03 -34.41 -11.41
CA GLY A 126 -14.80 -35.16 -12.41
C GLY A 126 -14.93 -36.64 -12.12
#